data_AF-A0A7S2XN59-F1
#
_entry.id   AF-A0A7S2XN59-F1
#
_cell.length_a   1.000
_cell.length_b   1.000
_cell.length_c   1.000
_cell.angle_alpha   90.00
_cell.angle_beta   90.00
_cell.angle_gamma   90.00
#
_symmetry.space_group_name_H-M   'P 1'
#
loop_
_entity.id
_entity.type
_entity.pdbx_description
1 polymer ?
#
loop_
_entity_poly.entity_id
_entity_poly.type
_entity_poly.pdbx_seq_one_letter_code
_entity_poly.pdbx_strand_id
1 'polypeptide(L)'
;RRISAISVAERVSEELCDRRVGDSIGYHIRMESKQTRGRTKLLFCTTGVVLRRLQDDPNLEGITHILVDEVHERQWQIDFLLIALRKLISTTRQDLKVVLMSATLDSKLFCSFFQNAPFLSVPGRTFPVSNYYLEDLMDATDHIIEEGSRYAIRTDRNQSNTASLWVTTRGGEKRREVVSFESQTGPVDVSDEYSGYKMSTRRSMDRVDEKVLNYDLIEDVMKLL
;
A
#
# COMPACT_ATOMS: atom_id res chain seq x y z
N ARG A 1 -1.01 -11.75 7.46
CA ARG A 1 -0.01 -12.42 6.57
C ARG A 1 0.67 -13.58 7.32
N ARG A 2 1.36 -14.52 6.64
CA ARG A 2 1.99 -15.70 7.30
C ARG A 2 3.10 -15.32 8.27
N ILE A 3 4.05 -14.49 7.83
CA ILE A 3 5.19 -14.03 8.64
C ILE A 3 4.70 -13.28 9.88
N SER A 4 3.69 -12.42 9.75
CA SER A 4 3.08 -11.70 10.88
C SER A 4 2.55 -12.67 11.95
N ALA A 5 1.83 -13.73 11.56
CA ALA A 5 1.29 -14.68 12.52
C ALA A 5 2.39 -15.44 13.30
N ILE A 6 3.50 -15.79 12.65
CA ILE A 6 4.63 -16.47 13.29
C ILE A 6 5.36 -15.49 14.22
N SER A 7 5.84 -14.37 13.69
CA SER A 7 6.66 -13.40 14.42
C SER A 7 5.94 -12.80 15.62
N VAL A 8 4.65 -12.48 15.50
CA VAL A 8 3.87 -11.95 16.64
C VAL A 8 3.62 -13.03 17.69
N ALA A 9 3.38 -14.28 17.29
CA ALA A 9 3.24 -15.38 18.25
C ALA A 9 4.54 -15.63 19.03
N GLU A 10 5.69 -15.59 18.35
CA GLU A 10 7.00 -15.68 18.97
C GLU A 10 7.23 -14.52 19.94
N ARG A 11 6.97 -13.29 19.49
CA ARG A 11 7.13 -12.09 20.31
C ARG A 11 6.25 -12.11 21.57
N VAL A 12 4.97 -12.44 21.43
CA VAL A 12 4.04 -12.49 22.57
C VAL A 12 4.38 -13.65 23.52
N SER A 13 4.85 -14.79 22.98
CA SER A 13 5.37 -15.88 23.80
C SER A 13 6.56 -15.46 24.65
N GLU A 14 7.48 -14.67 24.09
CA GLU A 14 8.63 -14.11 24.82
C GLU A 14 8.18 -13.12 25.91
N GLU A 15 7.28 -12.21 25.59
CA GLU A 15 6.77 -11.19 26.52
C GLU A 15 6.02 -11.80 27.71
N LEU A 16 5.37 -12.95 27.52
CA LEU A 16 4.68 -13.70 28.58
C LEU A 16 5.58 -14.72 29.29
N CYS A 17 6.88 -14.76 28.95
CA CYS A 17 7.84 -15.74 29.48
C CYS A 17 7.36 -17.20 29.34
N ASP A 18 6.65 -17.50 28.25
CA ASP A 18 6.23 -18.86 27.94
C ASP A 18 7.45 -19.71 27.56
N ARG A 19 7.45 -20.98 27.93
CA ARG A 19 8.62 -21.87 27.76
C ARG A 19 8.92 -22.14 26.29
N ARG A 20 7.87 -22.20 25.46
CA ARG A 20 7.96 -22.41 24.02
C ARG A 20 6.66 -22.02 23.30
N VAL A 21 6.79 -21.53 22.07
CA VAL A 21 5.64 -21.40 21.17
C VAL A 21 4.99 -22.76 20.92
N GLY A 22 3.68 -22.80 21.04
CA GLY A 22 2.84 -23.98 20.99
C GLY A 22 2.38 -24.50 22.35
N ASP A 23 2.84 -23.91 23.46
CA ASP A 23 2.27 -24.17 24.79
C ASP A 23 1.06 -23.27 25.04
N SER A 24 1.18 -22.13 25.74
CA SER A 24 0.06 -21.21 25.98
C SER A 24 -0.22 -20.28 24.79
N ILE A 25 0.84 -19.87 24.07
CA ILE A 25 0.77 -19.06 22.85
C ILE A 25 1.17 -19.92 21.66
N GLY A 26 0.40 -19.89 20.58
CA GLY A 26 0.68 -20.65 19.37
C GLY A 26 0.39 -19.90 18.09
N TYR A 27 0.76 -20.51 16.97
CA TYR A 27 0.31 -20.05 15.65
C TYR A 27 -0.15 -21.19 14.75
N HIS A 28 -0.98 -20.84 13.77
CA HIS A 28 -1.36 -21.74 12.70
C HIS A 28 -1.43 -21.02 11.36
N ILE A 29 -0.65 -21.50 10.41
CA ILE A 29 -0.65 -21.06 9.02
C ILE A 29 -0.82 -22.27 8.09
N ARG A 30 -0.95 -22.02 6.79
CA ARG A 30 -1.02 -23.11 5.81
C ARG A 30 0.25 -23.97 5.91
N MET A 31 0.03 -25.30 6.05
CA MET A 31 1.05 -26.34 6.16
C MET A 31 1.91 -26.32 7.44
N GLU A 32 1.67 -25.40 8.37
CA GLU A 32 2.48 -25.30 9.59
C GLU A 32 1.62 -24.88 10.78
N SER A 33 1.76 -25.60 11.89
CA SER A 33 0.95 -25.41 13.10
C SER A 33 1.80 -25.69 14.32
N LYS A 34 1.91 -24.71 15.22
CA LYS A 34 2.49 -24.87 16.56
C LYS A 34 1.40 -24.54 17.57
N GLN A 35 0.66 -25.55 17.98
CA GLN A 35 -0.36 -25.47 19.03
C GLN A 35 -0.49 -26.83 19.72
N THR A 36 -0.83 -26.81 21.00
CA THR A 36 -1.09 -28.01 21.82
C THR A 36 -2.52 -27.95 22.34
N ARG A 37 -3.34 -28.94 21.96
CA ARG A 37 -4.74 -29.01 22.39
C ARG A 37 -4.84 -29.00 23.92
N GLY A 38 -5.72 -28.16 24.46
CA GLY A 38 -5.92 -27.98 25.91
C GLY A 38 -4.94 -27.01 26.58
N ARG A 39 -3.76 -26.78 26.01
CA ARG A 39 -2.76 -25.84 26.54
C ARG A 39 -2.79 -24.48 25.86
N THR A 40 -2.85 -24.45 24.52
CA THR A 40 -2.84 -23.20 23.76
C THR A 40 -4.12 -22.42 24.01
N LYS A 41 -3.95 -21.19 24.51
CA LYS A 41 -5.04 -20.27 24.86
C LYS A 41 -5.16 -19.13 23.85
N LEU A 42 -4.03 -18.70 23.27
CA LEU A 42 -3.97 -17.68 22.22
C LEU A 42 -3.38 -18.31 20.95
N LEU A 43 -4.08 -18.19 19.83
CA LEU A 43 -3.65 -18.73 18.55
C LEU A 43 -3.61 -17.63 17.49
N PHE A 44 -2.42 -17.26 17.05
CA PHE A 44 -2.25 -16.39 15.89
C PHE A 44 -2.40 -17.19 14.61
N CYS A 45 -3.24 -16.75 13.69
CA CYS A 45 -3.40 -17.48 12.44
C CYS A 45 -3.73 -16.55 11.28
N THR A 46 -3.50 -17.04 10.07
CA THR A 46 -3.94 -16.31 8.87
C THR A 46 -5.44 -16.49 8.69
N THR A 47 -6.12 -15.48 8.12
CA THR A 47 -7.55 -15.47 7.83
C THR A 47 -8.05 -16.77 7.17
N GLY A 48 -7.31 -17.30 6.18
CA GLY A 48 -7.67 -18.56 5.51
C GLY A 48 -7.74 -19.80 6.42
N VAL A 49 -7.01 -19.82 7.54
CA VAL A 49 -7.09 -20.91 8.53
C VAL A 49 -8.43 -20.86 9.28
N VAL A 50 -8.88 -19.67 9.68
CA VAL A 50 -10.18 -19.48 10.32
C VAL A 50 -11.31 -19.79 9.36
N LEU A 51 -11.20 -19.37 8.10
CA LEU A 51 -12.19 -19.67 7.06
C LEU A 51 -12.32 -21.17 6.81
N ARG A 52 -11.20 -21.91 6.78
CA ARG A 52 -11.24 -23.37 6.68
C ARG A 52 -11.87 -24.00 7.91
N ARG A 53 -11.55 -23.50 9.11
CA ARG A 53 -12.16 -23.98 10.34
C ARG A 53 -13.66 -23.76 10.36
N LEU A 54 -14.16 -22.64 9.84
CA LEU A 54 -15.61 -22.39 9.69
C LEU A 54 -16.32 -23.39 8.74
N GLN A 55 -15.59 -24.05 7.83
CA GLN A 55 -16.17 -25.10 7.00
C GLN A 55 -16.35 -26.41 7.78
N ASP A 56 -15.34 -26.76 8.59
CA ASP A 56 -15.34 -28.00 9.38
C ASP A 56 -16.17 -27.86 10.67
N ASP A 57 -16.16 -26.67 11.28
CA ASP A 57 -16.84 -26.29 12.52
C ASP A 57 -17.51 -24.91 12.32
N PRO A 58 -18.76 -24.90 11.81
CA PRO A 58 -19.49 -23.66 11.52
C PRO A 58 -19.78 -22.81 12.75
N ASN A 59 -19.75 -23.40 13.95
CA ASN A 59 -20.06 -22.72 15.21
C ASN A 59 -18.81 -22.21 15.93
N LEU A 60 -17.61 -22.57 15.47
CA LEU A 60 -16.33 -22.25 16.13
C LEU A 60 -16.34 -22.66 17.62
N GLU A 61 -16.71 -23.90 17.88
CA GLU A 61 -16.84 -24.43 19.23
C GLU A 61 -15.50 -24.35 20.00
N GLY A 62 -15.61 -23.95 21.28
CA GLY A 62 -14.46 -23.73 22.15
C GLY A 62 -13.71 -22.42 21.93
N ILE A 63 -14.06 -21.62 20.91
CA ILE A 63 -13.53 -20.26 20.72
C ILE A 63 -14.44 -19.26 21.42
N THR A 64 -13.85 -18.43 22.29
CA THR A 64 -14.57 -17.38 23.03
C THR A 64 -14.41 -16.00 22.41
N HIS A 65 -13.23 -15.72 21.82
CA HIS A 65 -12.88 -14.42 21.24
C HIS A 65 -12.20 -14.60 19.88
N ILE A 66 -12.52 -13.73 18.93
CA ILE A 66 -11.85 -13.63 17.63
C ILE A 66 -11.41 -12.18 17.45
N LEU A 67 -10.10 -11.99 17.30
CA LEU A 67 -9.49 -10.71 16.99
C LEU A 67 -9.14 -10.72 15.51
N VAL A 68 -9.76 -9.85 14.73
CA VAL A 68 -9.45 -9.66 13.31
C VAL A 68 -8.58 -8.42 13.18
N ASP A 69 -7.31 -8.66 12.89
CA ASP A 69 -6.30 -7.61 12.76
C ASP A 69 -6.14 -7.15 11.31
N GLU A 70 -5.62 -5.93 11.12
CA GLU A 70 -5.36 -5.31 9.82
C GLU A 70 -6.55 -5.32 8.86
N VAL A 71 -7.75 -5.07 9.37
CA VAL A 71 -8.98 -5.08 8.55
C VAL A 71 -8.99 -4.00 7.45
N HIS A 72 -8.09 -3.01 7.50
CA HIS A 72 -7.94 -1.99 6.47
C HIS A 72 -7.29 -2.49 5.16
N GLU A 73 -6.65 -3.68 5.16
CA GLU A 73 -6.04 -4.22 3.94
C GLU A 73 -7.09 -4.64 2.88
N ARG A 74 -8.39 -4.63 3.22
CA ARG A 74 -9.55 -4.96 2.35
C ARG A 74 -9.34 -6.18 1.46
N GLN A 75 -8.67 -7.19 2.00
CA GLN A 75 -8.48 -8.47 1.33
C GLN A 75 -9.82 -9.22 1.32
N TRP A 76 -10.17 -9.84 0.19
CA TRP A 76 -11.44 -10.57 0.04
C TRP A 76 -11.69 -11.61 1.14
N GLN A 77 -10.64 -12.23 1.67
CA GLN A 77 -10.74 -13.20 2.76
C GLN A 77 -11.22 -12.57 4.06
N ILE A 78 -10.77 -11.35 4.36
CA ILE A 78 -11.17 -10.60 5.54
C ILE A 78 -12.64 -10.21 5.39
N ASP A 79 -13.03 -9.63 4.27
CA ASP A 79 -14.42 -9.23 4.01
C ASP A 79 -15.38 -10.42 4.14
N PHE A 80 -15.02 -11.58 3.56
CA PHE A 80 -15.82 -12.80 3.69
C PHE A 80 -15.88 -13.31 5.15
N LEU A 81 -14.76 -13.28 5.87
CA LEU A 81 -14.73 -13.64 7.29
C LEU A 81 -15.65 -12.72 8.11
N LEU A 82 -15.62 -11.41 7.87
CA LEU A 82 -16.46 -10.45 8.60
C LEU A 82 -17.96 -10.71 8.36
N ILE A 83 -18.35 -11.04 7.13
CA ILE A 83 -19.74 -11.44 6.83
C ILE A 83 -20.12 -12.72 7.59
N ALA A 84 -19.26 -13.74 7.56
CA ALA A 84 -19.49 -15.00 8.25
C ALA A 84 -19.60 -14.81 9.78
N LEU A 85 -18.68 -14.04 10.37
CA LEU A 85 -18.67 -13.74 11.80
C LEU A 85 -19.89 -12.91 12.20
N ARG A 86 -20.25 -11.87 11.44
CA ARG A 86 -21.44 -11.05 11.70
C ARG A 86 -22.70 -11.91 11.71
N LYS A 87 -22.83 -12.81 10.73
CA LYS A 87 -23.97 -13.75 10.69
C LYS A 87 -23.96 -14.66 11.91
N LEU A 88 -22.81 -15.26 12.22
CA LEU A 88 -22.66 -16.20 13.33
C LEU A 88 -23.03 -15.57 14.68
N ILE A 89 -22.54 -14.37 14.99
CA ILE A 89 -22.85 -13.68 16.26
C ILE A 89 -24.30 -13.20 16.33
N SER A 90 -24.93 -12.91 15.18
CA SER A 90 -26.32 -12.45 15.13
C SER A 90 -27.32 -13.60 15.24
N THR A 91 -26.96 -14.82 14.81
CA THR A 91 -27.89 -15.95 14.76
C THR A 91 -27.65 -16.99 15.85
N THR A 92 -26.40 -17.45 16.02
CA THR A 92 -26.12 -18.71 16.72
C THR A 92 -25.24 -18.53 17.96
N ARG A 93 -24.17 -17.73 17.85
CA ARG A 93 -23.15 -17.56 18.91
C ARG A 93 -23.17 -16.14 19.47
N GLN A 94 -24.22 -15.80 20.21
CA GLN A 94 -24.32 -14.48 20.89
C GLN A 94 -23.28 -14.31 22.01
N ASP A 95 -22.69 -15.41 22.47
CA ASP A 95 -21.60 -15.45 23.45
C ASP A 95 -20.24 -15.07 22.85
N LEU A 96 -20.04 -15.30 21.55
CA LEU A 96 -18.76 -15.07 20.87
C LEU A 96 -18.46 -13.57 20.77
N LYS A 97 -17.24 -13.19 21.19
CA LYS A 97 -16.76 -11.81 21.10
C LYS A 97 -15.89 -11.63 19.87
N VAL A 98 -16.20 -10.63 19.05
CA VAL A 98 -15.42 -10.27 17.86
C VAL A 98 -14.87 -8.88 18.06
N VAL A 99 -13.55 -8.73 17.88
CA VAL A 99 -12.83 -7.46 17.99
C VAL A 99 -12.14 -7.19 16.66
N LEU A 100 -12.33 -6.00 16.11
CA LEU A 100 -11.67 -5.56 14.89
C LEU A 100 -10.56 -4.58 15.25
N MET A 101 -9.36 -4.81 14.73
CA MET A 101 -8.17 -4.00 14.97
C MET A 101 -7.60 -3.50 13.65
N SER A 102 -7.15 -2.25 13.63
CA SER A 102 -6.55 -1.63 12.46
C SER A 102 -5.89 -0.29 12.81
N ALA A 103 -4.77 0.02 12.16
CA ALA A 103 -4.09 1.31 12.28
C ALA A 103 -4.80 2.45 11.50
N THR A 104 -5.40 2.15 10.35
CA THR A 104 -5.91 3.14 9.40
C THR A 104 -7.34 2.82 8.94
N LEU A 105 -8.26 2.74 9.89
CA LEU A 105 -9.65 2.29 9.65
C LEU A 105 -10.62 3.47 9.42
N ASP A 106 -11.48 3.37 8.40
CA ASP A 106 -12.74 4.12 8.37
C ASP A 106 -13.70 3.54 9.42
N SER A 107 -13.67 4.10 10.63
CA SER A 107 -14.45 3.64 11.77
C SER A 107 -15.95 3.63 11.53
N LYS A 108 -16.47 4.57 10.74
CA LYS A 108 -17.92 4.69 10.51
C LYS A 108 -18.46 3.49 9.72
N LEU A 109 -17.72 3.07 8.69
CA LEU A 109 -18.12 1.95 7.85
C LEU A 109 -18.21 0.65 8.65
N PHE A 110 -17.19 0.32 9.43
CA PHE A 110 -17.17 -0.94 10.20
C PHE A 110 -18.14 -0.90 11.39
N CYS A 111 -18.28 0.22 12.09
CA CYS A 111 -19.27 0.37 13.15
C CYS A 111 -20.68 0.16 12.62
N SER A 112 -21.05 0.79 11.50
CA SER A 112 -22.38 0.61 10.90
C SER A 112 -22.61 -0.83 10.43
N PHE A 113 -21.59 -1.48 9.86
CA PHE A 113 -21.68 -2.87 9.45
C PHE A 113 -21.93 -3.83 10.63
N PHE A 114 -21.34 -3.58 11.79
CA PHE A 114 -21.55 -4.37 13.02
C PHE A 114 -22.59 -3.77 13.97
N GLN A 115 -23.71 -3.26 13.44
CA GLN A 115 -24.86 -2.77 14.22
C GLN A 115 -24.50 -1.66 15.25
N ASN A 116 -23.73 -0.66 14.81
CA ASN A 116 -23.21 0.42 15.66
C ASN A 116 -22.33 -0.08 16.81
N ALA A 117 -21.42 -1.01 16.49
CA ALA A 117 -20.44 -1.53 17.43
C ALA A 117 -19.62 -0.40 18.09
N PRO A 118 -19.25 -0.54 19.37
CA PRO A 118 -18.45 0.45 20.07
C PRO A 118 -17.10 0.64 19.39
N PHE A 119 -16.67 1.90 19.28
CA PHE A 119 -15.38 2.28 18.72
C PHE A 119 -14.46 2.78 19.82
N LEU A 120 -13.23 2.26 19.86
CA LEU A 120 -12.17 2.71 20.74
C LEU A 120 -11.01 3.22 19.90
N SER A 121 -10.62 4.48 20.12
CA SER A 121 -9.41 5.06 19.53
C SER A 121 -8.31 5.06 20.58
N VAL A 122 -7.16 4.46 20.24
CA VAL A 122 -5.97 4.46 21.10
C VAL A 122 -5.02 5.55 20.57
N PRO A 123 -4.81 6.65 21.31
CA PRO A 123 -3.89 7.70 20.89
C PRO A 123 -2.44 7.26 21.09
N GLY A 124 -1.55 7.71 20.20
CA GLY A 124 -0.10 7.58 20.37
C GLY A 124 0.61 6.91 19.20
N ARG A 125 1.85 7.34 18.98
CA ARG A 125 2.86 6.63 18.18
C ARG A 125 4.01 6.32 19.12
N THR A 126 4.71 5.20 18.92
CA THR A 126 5.84 4.81 19.77
C THR A 126 6.98 5.81 19.68
N PHE A 127 7.31 6.24 18.46
CA PHE A 127 8.37 7.21 18.17
C PHE A 127 7.93 8.16 17.04
N PRO A 128 8.45 9.40 17.00
CA PRO A 128 8.23 10.30 15.87
C PRO A 128 8.87 9.71 14.60
N VAL A 129 8.18 9.84 13.47
CA VAL A 129 8.67 9.45 12.15
C VAL A 129 8.60 10.68 11.27
N SER A 130 9.74 11.12 10.74
CA SER A 130 9.82 12.20 9.75
C SER A 130 9.52 11.65 8.37
N ASN A 131 8.70 12.37 7.60
CA ASN A 131 8.39 12.02 6.22
C ASN A 131 9.24 12.89 5.29
N TYR A 132 9.79 12.27 4.26
CA TYR A 132 10.46 12.94 3.15
C TYR A 132 9.80 12.49 1.86
N TYR A 133 9.53 13.44 0.97
CA TYR A 133 8.95 13.22 -0.34
C TYR A 133 10.04 13.22 -1.41
N LEU A 134 9.64 13.00 -2.67
CA LEU A 134 10.60 12.82 -3.76
C LEU A 134 11.50 14.05 -3.94
N GLU A 135 10.90 15.23 -3.89
CA GLU A 135 11.57 16.51 -3.94
C GLU A 135 12.58 16.72 -2.81
N ASP A 136 12.25 16.29 -1.58
CA ASP A 136 13.17 16.35 -0.44
C ASP A 136 14.40 15.47 -0.67
N LEU A 137 14.17 14.24 -1.17
CA LEU A 137 15.24 13.27 -1.41
C LEU A 137 16.16 13.72 -2.54
N MET A 138 15.60 14.26 -3.63
CA MET A 138 16.36 14.79 -4.75
C MET A 138 17.18 16.02 -4.36
N ASP A 139 16.62 16.92 -3.52
CA ASP A 139 17.34 18.11 -3.05
C ASP A 139 18.48 17.77 -2.08
N ALA A 140 18.26 16.77 -1.22
CA ALA A 140 19.26 16.32 -0.24
C ALA A 140 20.40 15.50 -0.86
N THR A 141 20.12 14.76 -1.92
CA THR A 141 21.13 13.95 -2.64
C THR A 141 21.80 14.69 -3.79
N ASP A 142 21.32 15.90 -4.14
CA ASP A 142 21.70 16.63 -5.36
C ASP A 142 21.53 15.77 -6.63
N HIS A 143 20.57 14.83 -6.61
CA HIS A 143 20.33 13.90 -7.71
C HIS A 143 19.62 14.60 -8.88
N ILE A 144 20.20 14.49 -10.09
CA ILE A 144 19.72 15.17 -11.29
C ILE A 144 19.23 14.16 -12.31
N ILE A 145 18.01 14.38 -12.83
CA ILE A 145 17.46 13.57 -13.92
C ILE A 145 17.74 14.28 -15.25
N GLU A 146 18.61 13.66 -16.06
CA GLU A 146 18.94 14.13 -17.40
C GLU A 146 17.80 13.84 -18.40
N GLU A 147 17.61 14.72 -19.38
CA GLU A 147 16.54 14.61 -20.40
C GLU A 147 16.62 13.33 -21.26
N GLY A 148 17.81 12.76 -21.43
CA GLY A 148 18.02 11.50 -22.15
C GLY A 148 17.96 10.25 -21.27
N SER A 149 17.77 10.42 -19.95
CA SER A 149 17.78 9.31 -19.01
C SER A 149 16.53 8.44 -19.16
N ARG A 150 16.65 7.16 -18.81
CA ARG A 150 15.52 6.22 -18.69
C ARG A 150 14.53 6.60 -17.59
N TYR A 151 14.91 7.52 -16.70
CA TYR A 151 14.07 8.03 -15.61
C TYR A 151 13.37 9.35 -15.97
N ALA A 152 13.64 9.90 -17.15
CA ALA A 152 12.95 11.06 -17.66
C ALA A 152 11.74 10.66 -18.51
N ILE A 153 10.65 11.44 -18.44
CA ILE A 153 9.49 11.30 -19.31
C ILE A 153 9.97 11.45 -20.75
N ARG A 154 9.85 10.36 -21.52
CA ARG A 154 10.05 10.41 -22.96
C ARG A 154 8.87 11.13 -23.59
N THR A 155 8.94 12.45 -23.68
CA THR A 155 8.16 13.15 -24.69
C THR A 155 8.65 12.65 -26.04
N ASP A 156 7.79 11.94 -26.75
CA ASP A 156 8.01 11.53 -28.13
C ASP A 156 8.01 12.80 -29.00
N ARG A 157 9.08 13.60 -28.89
CA ARG A 157 9.35 14.81 -29.68
C ARG A 157 9.69 14.45 -31.14
N ASN A 158 9.51 13.18 -31.53
CA ASN A 158 9.71 12.70 -32.88
C ASN A 158 8.45 12.76 -33.75
N GLN A 159 7.42 13.52 -33.34
CA GLN A 159 6.52 14.10 -34.32
C GLN A 159 7.35 15.11 -35.11
N SER A 160 7.80 14.70 -36.29
CA SER A 160 8.56 15.54 -37.22
C SER A 160 7.98 16.95 -37.24
N ASN A 161 8.80 17.94 -36.88
CA ASN A 161 8.48 19.37 -36.83
C ASN A 161 8.08 19.96 -38.21
N THR A 162 7.77 19.12 -39.20
CA THR A 162 7.47 19.48 -40.57
C THR A 162 6.26 18.69 -41.05
N ALA A 163 5.17 19.39 -41.35
CA ALA A 163 4.01 18.82 -42.04
C ALA A 163 3.99 19.34 -43.48
N SER A 164 3.83 18.45 -44.46
CA SER A 164 3.64 18.86 -45.85
C SER A 164 2.16 18.98 -46.17
N LEU A 165 1.71 20.19 -46.51
CA LEU A 165 0.35 20.49 -46.93
C LEU A 165 0.29 20.65 -48.45
N TRP A 166 -0.81 20.19 -49.05
CA TRP A 166 -1.10 20.44 -50.46
C TRP A 166 -2.04 21.65 -50.56
N VAL A 167 -1.53 22.77 -51.05
CA VAL A 167 -2.31 24.00 -51.24
C VAL A 167 -2.77 24.06 -52.69
N THR A 168 -4.08 24.24 -52.90
CA THR A 168 -4.68 24.34 -54.23
C THR A 168 -5.18 25.76 -54.44
N THR A 169 -4.67 26.47 -55.44
CA THR A 169 -5.11 27.85 -55.73
C THR A 169 -6.34 27.85 -56.65
N ARG A 170 -7.07 28.98 -56.70
CA ARG A 170 -8.23 29.20 -57.59
C ARG A 170 -7.75 29.26 -59.05
N GLY A 171 -7.52 28.09 -59.60
CA GLY A 171 -6.91 27.83 -60.91
C GLY A 171 -6.58 26.35 -61.12
N GLY A 172 -6.66 25.52 -60.07
CA GLY A 172 -6.45 24.07 -60.15
C GLY A 172 -5.00 23.64 -59.96
N GLU A 173 -4.09 24.58 -59.77
CA GLU A 173 -2.67 24.32 -59.52
C GLU A 173 -2.46 23.87 -58.07
N LYS A 174 -1.87 22.68 -57.88
CA LYS A 174 -1.56 22.10 -56.57
C LYS A 174 -0.08 22.27 -56.27
N ARG A 175 0.24 22.96 -55.17
CA ARG A 175 1.62 23.13 -54.68
C ARG A 175 1.79 22.43 -53.33
N ARG A 176 2.89 21.70 -53.17
CA ARG A 176 3.27 21.12 -51.88
C ARG A 176 4.06 22.15 -51.09
N GLU A 177 3.55 22.53 -49.92
CA GLU A 177 4.19 23.47 -49.02
C GLU A 177 4.56 22.73 -47.73
N VAL A 178 5.82 22.85 -47.32
CA VAL A 178 6.33 22.20 -46.11
C VAL A 178 6.31 23.25 -45.01
N VAL A 179 5.42 23.07 -44.04
CA VAL A 179 5.29 23.97 -42.89
C VAL A 179 6.12 23.39 -41.76
N SER A 180 7.17 24.10 -41.36
CA SER A 180 7.91 23.81 -40.15
C SER A 180 7.20 24.41 -38.95
N PHE A 181 6.77 23.58 -38.00
CA PHE A 181 6.35 24.06 -36.69
C PHE A 181 7.62 24.37 -35.90
N GLU A 182 7.77 25.61 -35.46
CA GLU A 182 8.79 25.92 -34.48
C GLU A 182 8.39 25.24 -33.17
N SER A 183 9.10 24.16 -32.82
CA SER A 183 9.09 23.71 -31.43
C SER A 183 9.60 24.88 -30.62
N GLN A 184 8.71 25.54 -29.86
CA GLN A 184 9.13 26.36 -28.75
C GLN A 184 9.92 25.44 -27.79
N THR A 185 11.23 25.38 -27.99
CA THR A 185 12.17 25.03 -26.94
C THR A 185 12.24 26.24 -26.01
N GLY A 186 11.11 26.57 -25.38
CA GLY A 186 11.14 27.35 -24.17
C GLY A 186 11.79 26.51 -23.07
N PRO A 187 12.42 27.13 -22.06
CA PRO A 187 12.74 26.41 -20.84
C PRO A 187 11.44 25.74 -20.37
N VAL A 188 11.53 24.47 -19.95
CA VAL A 188 10.41 23.81 -19.26
C VAL A 188 9.93 24.80 -18.21
N ASP A 189 8.67 25.24 -18.32
CA ASP A 189 8.09 26.23 -17.43
C ASP A 189 8.07 25.56 -16.05
N VAL A 190 9.05 25.91 -15.22
CA VAL A 190 9.34 25.16 -14.01
C VAL A 190 8.19 25.42 -13.05
N SER A 191 7.44 24.37 -12.69
CA SER A 191 6.27 24.52 -11.82
C SER A 191 6.65 25.28 -10.55
N ASP A 192 5.86 26.30 -10.19
CA ASP A 192 6.03 27.06 -8.94
C ASP A 192 5.67 26.25 -7.70
N GLU A 193 5.11 25.05 -7.89
CA GLU A 193 4.75 24.10 -6.83
C GLU A 193 5.95 23.71 -5.94
N TYR A 194 7.17 23.77 -6.49
CA TYR A 194 8.42 23.41 -5.79
C TYR A 194 9.36 24.61 -5.56
N SER A 195 8.83 25.83 -5.46
CA SER A 195 9.65 27.05 -5.36
C SER A 195 10.62 27.10 -4.18
N GLY A 196 10.41 26.28 -3.14
CA GLY A 196 11.28 26.15 -1.97
C GLY A 196 12.54 25.30 -2.17
N TYR A 197 12.64 24.58 -3.29
CA TYR A 197 13.75 23.65 -3.58
C TYR A 197 14.73 24.21 -4.60
N LYS A 198 15.94 23.63 -4.70
CA LYS A 198 16.95 24.04 -5.67
C LYS A 198 16.41 23.94 -7.09
N MET A 199 16.88 24.82 -7.98
CA MET A 199 16.48 24.81 -9.39
C MET A 199 16.81 23.49 -10.11
N SER A 200 17.87 22.78 -9.69
CA SER A 200 18.21 21.44 -10.17
C SER A 200 17.13 20.41 -9.82
N THR A 201 16.65 20.44 -8.57
CA THR A 201 15.57 19.60 -8.06
C THR A 201 14.29 19.85 -8.83
N ARG A 202 13.88 21.12 -8.96
CA ARG A 202 12.65 21.49 -9.67
C ARG A 202 12.65 21.00 -11.13
N ARG A 203 13.77 21.22 -11.85
CA ARG A 203 13.92 20.75 -13.23
C ARG A 203 13.89 19.23 -13.36
N SER A 204 14.36 18.51 -12.35
CA SER A 204 14.35 17.06 -12.34
C SER A 204 12.97 16.51 -12.00
N MET A 205 12.23 17.19 -11.11
CA MET A 205 10.83 16.89 -10.79
C MET A 205 9.91 17.03 -12.01
N ASP A 206 10.05 18.09 -12.81
CA ASP A 206 9.24 18.27 -14.03
C ASP A 206 9.46 17.17 -15.09
N ARG A 207 10.57 16.45 -14.99
CA ARG A 207 10.98 15.43 -15.95
C ARG A 207 10.79 14.02 -15.44
N VAL A 208 10.51 13.81 -14.15
CA VAL A 208 10.55 12.47 -13.56
C VAL A 208 9.45 11.59 -14.16
N ASP A 209 9.81 10.39 -14.61
CA ASP A 209 8.83 9.38 -15.01
C ASP A 209 8.42 8.58 -13.77
N GLU A 210 7.26 8.90 -13.20
CA GLU A 210 6.69 8.20 -12.04
C GLU A 210 6.44 6.71 -12.27
N LYS A 211 6.43 6.24 -13.52
CA LYS A 211 6.23 4.82 -13.86
C LYS A 211 7.51 4.00 -13.73
N VAL A 212 8.68 4.65 -13.70
CA VAL A 212 9.97 3.99 -13.68
C VAL A 212 10.64 4.21 -12.33
N LEU A 213 10.94 3.11 -11.63
CA LEU A 213 11.69 3.18 -10.38
C LEU A 213 13.14 3.61 -10.64
N ASN A 214 13.54 4.75 -10.07
CA ASN A 214 14.89 5.28 -10.18
C ASN A 214 15.84 4.59 -9.17
N TYR A 215 16.58 3.59 -9.63
CA TYR A 215 17.52 2.85 -8.79
C TYR A 215 18.73 3.68 -8.38
N ASP A 216 19.13 4.64 -9.22
CA ASP A 216 20.30 5.49 -8.98
C ASP A 216 19.98 6.44 -7.82
N LEU A 217 18.77 7.03 -7.82
CA LEU A 217 18.28 7.81 -6.69
C LEU A 217 18.18 6.98 -5.41
N ILE A 218 17.73 5.72 -5.50
CA ILE A 218 17.69 4.83 -4.33
C ILE A 218 19.10 4.61 -3.77
N GLU A 219 20.09 4.39 -4.63
CA GLU A 219 21.49 4.24 -4.21
C GLU A 219 22.01 5.51 -3.51
N ASP A 220 21.73 6.69 -4.07
CA ASP A 220 22.15 7.97 -3.48
C ASP A 220 21.49 8.22 -2.12
N VAL A 221 20.20 7.88 -1.98
CA VAL A 221 19.49 7.95 -0.69
C VAL A 221 20.08 6.97 0.32
N MET A 222 20.45 5.75 -0.11
CA MET A 222 21.10 4.78 0.78
C MET A 222 22.49 5.22 1.24
N LYS A 223 23.22 6.01 0.45
CA LYS A 223 24.51 6.61 0.86
C LYS A 223 24.33 7.77 1.85
N LEU A 224 23.16 8.40 1.87
CA LEU A 224 22.84 9.50 2.77
C LEU A 224 22.41 9.03 4.17
N LEU A 225 21.85 7.81 4.26
CA LEU A 225 21.41 7.16 5.51
C LEU A 225 22.57 6.48 6.25
#